data_AF-C5L3L1-F1
#
_entry.id   AF-C5L3L1-F1
#
_cell.length_a   1.000
_cell.length_b   1.000
_cell.length_c   1.000
_cell.angle_alpha   90.00
_cell.angle_beta   90.00
_cell.angle_gamma   90.00
#
_symmetry.space_group_name_H-M   'P 1'
#
loop_
_entity.id
_entity.type
_entity.pdbx_description
1 polymer ?
#
loop_
_entity_poly.entity_id
_entity_poly.type
_entity_poly.pdbx_seq_one_letter_code
_entity_poly.pdbx_strand_id
1 'polypeptide(L)'
;MRVLDACEHELLNWEVMQILSEERNRLEEDRVVLASPPSPGSSDGGSPRVAAVEPIEEEEPSHDKLRMDNLFTKLTSYLVDELHTNRLREERIPKALSLLNSHGLPQQCSCELLNNTRLCANSDVYVYTAIESVPNVNEETLEAAHNVVKYVLGSDEVNEEDMVGPLGLSEDKDVEEEEHPVKRPRRTSNRGGG
;
A
#
# COMPACT_ATOMS: atom_id res chain seq x y z
N MET A 1 -13.40 15.60 -23.03
CA MET A 1 -13.26 14.41 -22.16
C MET A 1 -14.57 14.22 -21.40
N ARG A 2 -15.05 12.98 -21.24
CA ARG A 2 -16.18 12.63 -20.35
C ARG A 2 -15.68 11.58 -19.35
N VAL A 3 -15.99 11.77 -18.07
CA VAL A 3 -15.66 10.80 -17.01
C VAL A 3 -16.74 9.72 -17.00
N LEU A 4 -16.33 8.46 -17.11
CA LEU A 4 -17.25 7.30 -17.11
C LEU A 4 -17.46 6.76 -15.70
N ASP A 5 -16.38 6.70 -14.92
CA ASP A 5 -16.37 6.40 -13.49
C ASP A 5 -15.43 7.40 -12.80
N ALA A 6 -15.88 7.96 -11.66
CA ALA A 6 -15.11 8.91 -10.89
C ALA A 6 -14.21 8.23 -9.84
N CYS A 7 -14.53 6.99 -9.44
CA CYS A 7 -13.86 6.24 -8.38
C CYS A 7 -13.74 4.76 -8.76
N GLU A 8 -13.00 4.48 -9.84
CA GLU A 8 -12.83 3.11 -10.35
C GLU A 8 -12.00 2.23 -9.40
N HIS A 9 -10.98 2.80 -8.75
CA HIS A 9 -10.04 2.08 -7.89
C HIS A 9 -9.63 2.91 -6.66
N GLU A 10 -9.50 2.23 -5.52
CA GLU A 10 -8.76 2.74 -4.37
C GLU A 10 -7.31 2.28 -4.47
N LEU A 11 -6.36 3.21 -4.37
CA LEU A 11 -4.93 2.93 -4.45
C LEU A 11 -4.27 3.13 -3.09
N LEU A 12 -3.32 2.26 -2.79
CA LEU A 12 -2.36 2.47 -1.72
C LEU A 12 -1.37 3.57 -2.11
N ASN A 13 -0.93 4.35 -1.13
CA ASN A 13 0.14 5.34 -1.28
C ASN A 13 1.40 4.70 -1.89
N TRP A 14 1.65 3.43 -1.57
CA TRP A 14 2.72 2.64 -2.19
C TRP A 14 2.49 2.40 -3.69
N GLU A 15 1.29 2.01 -4.11
CA GLU A 15 0.97 1.83 -5.54
C GLU A 15 1.11 3.15 -6.30
N VAL A 16 0.66 4.26 -5.70
CA VAL A 16 0.87 5.60 -6.26
C VAL A 16 2.36 5.90 -6.41
N MET A 17 3.19 5.57 -5.41
CA MET A 17 4.63 5.77 -5.49
C MET A 17 5.30 4.94 -6.61
N GLN A 18 4.83 3.71 -6.86
CA GLN A 18 5.30 2.88 -7.96
C GLN A 18 4.95 3.51 -9.31
N ILE A 19 3.67 3.88 -9.50
CA ILE A 19 3.20 4.53 -10.74
C ILE A 19 4.00 5.80 -11.04
N LEU A 20 4.26 6.62 -10.02
CA LEU A 20 5.07 7.84 -10.19
C LEU A 20 6.52 7.54 -10.55
N SER A 21 7.10 6.47 -10.00
CA SER A 21 8.48 6.06 -10.27
C SER A 21 8.62 5.50 -11.68
N GLU A 22 7.69 4.66 -12.12
CA GLU A 22 7.64 4.10 -13.47
C GLU A 22 7.49 5.21 -14.52
N GLU A 23 6.56 6.14 -14.31
CA GLU A 23 6.32 7.22 -15.27
C GLU A 23 7.52 8.19 -15.32
N ARG A 24 8.19 8.44 -14.19
CA ARG A 24 9.43 9.23 -14.17
C ARG A 24 10.54 8.56 -14.96
N ASN A 25 10.75 7.25 -14.75
CA ASN A 25 11.78 6.48 -15.47
C ASN A 25 11.52 6.51 -16.98
N ARG A 26 10.26 6.31 -17.38
CA ARG A 26 9.84 6.40 -18.78
C ARG A 26 10.15 7.76 -19.41
N LEU A 27 9.81 8.85 -18.71
CA LEU A 27 10.11 10.21 -19.18
C LEU A 27 11.61 10.48 -19.27
N GLU A 28 12.42 9.85 -18.40
CA GLU A 28 13.87 9.97 -18.42
C GLU A 28 14.49 9.16 -19.56
N GLU A 29 14.01 7.94 -19.81
CA GLU A 29 14.39 7.11 -20.97
C GLU A 29 14.12 7.83 -22.30
N ASP A 30 12.95 8.44 -22.45
CA ASP A 30 12.59 9.22 -23.65
C ASP A 30 13.57 10.39 -23.89
N ARG A 31 14.11 11.01 -22.83
CA ARG A 31 15.12 12.07 -22.94
C ARG A 31 16.48 11.53 -23.39
N VAL A 32 16.87 10.35 -22.91
CA VAL A 32 18.17 9.73 -23.25
C VAL A 32 18.19 9.25 -24.71
N VAL A 33 17.07 8.72 -25.22
CA VAL A 33 16.96 8.27 -26.62
C VAL A 33 17.10 9.43 -27.61
N LEU A 34 16.51 10.59 -27.30
CA LEU A 34 16.63 11.80 -28.14
C LEU A 34 18.04 12.42 -28.11
N ALA A 35 18.80 12.18 -27.04
CA ALA A 35 20.17 12.69 -26.89
C ALA A 35 21.26 11.75 -27.45
N SER A 36 20.89 10.58 -28.00
CA SER A 36 21.85 9.62 -28.53
C SER A 36 22.42 10.10 -29.88
N PRO A 37 23.71 10.49 -29.97
CA PRO A 37 24.29 10.88 -31.25
C PRO A 37 24.30 9.67 -32.20
N PRO A 38 24.08 9.87 -33.52
CA PRO A 38 24.21 8.78 -34.48
C PRO A 38 25.61 8.18 -34.34
N SER A 39 25.68 6.86 -34.16
CA SER A 39 26.94 6.14 -34.07
C SER A 39 27.81 6.52 -35.28
N PRO A 40 29.09 6.85 -35.08
CA PRO A 40 29.96 7.25 -36.18
C PRO A 40 30.11 6.08 -37.13
N GLY A 41 29.43 6.17 -38.27
CA GLY A 41 29.64 5.30 -39.41
C GLY A 41 31.04 5.55 -39.95
N SER A 42 31.91 4.56 -39.77
CA SER A 42 33.23 4.48 -40.37
C SER A 42 33.17 4.74 -41.87
N SER A 43 33.98 5.68 -42.37
CA SER A 43 34.56 5.61 -43.72
C SER A 43 35.71 6.60 -43.90
N ASP A 44 36.74 6.08 -44.55
CA ASP A 44 37.97 6.72 -44.99
C ASP A 44 37.82 8.12 -45.61
N GLY A 45 38.81 8.96 -45.33
CA GLY A 45 39.43 9.85 -46.31
C GLY A 45 38.57 10.92 -46.98
N GLY A 46 38.46 12.10 -46.36
CA GLY A 46 38.03 13.31 -47.08
C GLY A 46 37.88 14.51 -46.15
N SER A 47 38.75 15.51 -46.32
CA SER A 47 38.81 16.76 -45.52
C SER A 47 37.44 17.33 -45.16
N PRO A 48 37.13 17.52 -43.86
CA PRO A 48 35.87 18.10 -43.45
C PRO A 48 35.97 19.62 -43.60
N ARG A 49 35.23 20.18 -44.56
CA ARG A 49 34.73 21.54 -44.39
C ARG A 49 33.79 21.48 -43.20
N VAL A 50 34.21 22.02 -42.06
CA VAL A 50 33.36 22.20 -40.88
C VAL A 50 32.20 23.09 -41.32
N ALA A 51 31.06 22.47 -41.66
CA ALA A 51 29.79 23.17 -41.62
C ALA A 51 29.67 23.69 -40.18
N ALA A 52 29.47 24.99 -40.02
CA ALA A 52 29.10 25.55 -38.73
C ALA A 52 27.89 24.73 -38.25
N VAL A 53 28.09 23.96 -37.18
CA VAL A 53 26.97 23.35 -36.47
C VAL A 53 26.16 24.56 -35.99
N GLU A 54 25.04 24.82 -36.66
CA GLU A 54 24.09 25.82 -36.19
C GLU A 54 23.78 25.44 -34.74
N PRO A 55 23.91 26.38 -33.77
CA PRO A 55 23.62 26.08 -32.39
C PRO A 55 22.23 25.47 -32.34
N ILE A 56 22.14 24.22 -31.87
CA ILE A 56 20.87 23.57 -31.62
C ILE A 56 20.15 24.52 -30.64
N GLU A 57 19.08 25.15 -31.10
CA GLU A 57 18.21 25.92 -30.20
C GLU A 57 17.77 24.94 -29.10
N GLU A 58 18.22 25.19 -27.86
CA GLU A 58 17.72 24.46 -26.70
C GLU A 58 16.22 24.72 -26.63
N GLU A 59 15.42 23.71 -26.97
CA GLU A 59 13.96 23.80 -26.93
C GLU A 59 13.54 24.13 -25.49
N GLU A 60 13.08 25.35 -25.26
CA GLU A 60 12.60 25.77 -23.95
C GLU A 60 11.49 24.81 -23.49
N PRO A 61 11.57 24.26 -22.26
CA PRO A 61 10.57 23.31 -21.79
C PRO A 61 9.19 23.98 -21.74
N SER A 62 8.19 23.32 -22.31
CA SER A 62 6.83 23.83 -22.30
C SER A 62 6.33 24.06 -20.87
N HIS A 63 5.50 25.07 -20.68
CA HIS A 63 4.90 25.40 -19.38
C HIS A 63 4.15 24.20 -18.76
N ASP A 64 3.52 23.36 -19.59
CA ASP A 64 2.82 22.16 -19.14
C ASP A 64 3.79 21.09 -18.62
N LYS A 65 4.97 20.95 -19.23
CA LYS A 65 6.02 20.03 -18.76
C LYS A 65 6.54 20.47 -17.38
N LEU A 66 6.82 21.75 -17.21
CA LEU A 66 7.25 22.31 -15.91
C LEU A 66 6.18 22.11 -14.82
N ARG A 67 4.90 22.20 -15.17
CA ARG A 67 3.79 21.96 -14.23
C ARG A 67 3.70 20.49 -13.82
N MET A 68 3.84 19.56 -14.77
CA MET A 68 3.83 18.13 -14.47
C MET A 68 5.04 17.76 -13.60
N ASP A 69 6.25 18.21 -13.94
CA ASP A 69 7.46 17.96 -13.16
C ASP A 69 7.35 18.48 -11.71
N ASN A 70 6.74 19.65 -11.54
CA ASN A 70 6.46 20.21 -10.22
C ASN A 70 5.46 19.34 -9.42
N LEU A 71 4.41 18.84 -10.08
CA LEU A 71 3.42 17.96 -9.46
C LEU A 71 4.05 16.64 -9.03
N PHE A 72 4.82 16.00 -9.90
CA PHE A 72 5.58 14.78 -9.60
C PHE A 72 6.48 15.00 -8.37
N THR A 73 7.29 16.06 -8.40
CA THR A 73 8.24 16.36 -7.32
C THR A 73 7.53 16.54 -5.98
N LYS A 74 6.43 17.31 -5.97
CA LYS A 74 5.66 17.56 -4.74
C LYS A 74 4.99 16.30 -4.22
N LEU A 75 4.38 15.51 -5.10
CA LEU A 75 3.67 14.30 -4.70
C LEU A 75 4.64 13.24 -4.19
N THR A 76 5.76 13.02 -4.88
CA THR A 76 6.81 12.09 -4.42
C THR A 76 7.40 12.54 -3.08
N SER A 77 7.71 13.84 -2.92
CA SER A 77 8.20 14.36 -1.63
C SER A 77 7.17 14.17 -0.52
N TYR A 78 5.89 14.42 -0.77
CA TYR A 78 4.85 14.17 0.23
C TYR A 78 4.77 12.68 0.64
N LEU A 79 4.77 11.75 -0.33
CA LEU A 79 4.73 10.30 -0.06
C LEU A 79 5.96 9.83 0.74
N VAL A 80 7.14 10.37 0.43
CA VAL A 80 8.40 9.98 1.08
C VAL A 80 8.57 10.65 2.44
N ASP A 81 8.44 11.97 2.50
CA ASP A 81 8.84 12.77 3.65
C ASP A 81 7.76 12.78 4.74
N GLU A 82 6.48 12.87 4.36
CA GLU A 82 5.38 12.95 5.32
C GLU A 82 4.79 11.58 5.65
N LEU A 83 4.61 10.74 4.63
CA LEU A 83 3.97 9.42 4.76
C LEU A 83 4.95 8.26 4.92
N HIS A 84 6.25 8.47 4.71
CA HIS A 84 7.29 7.44 4.81
C HIS A 84 7.02 6.20 3.95
N THR A 85 6.35 6.36 2.81
CA THR A 85 5.97 5.24 1.93
C THR A 85 7.18 4.44 1.42
N ASN A 86 8.35 5.08 1.30
CA ASN A 86 9.61 4.44 0.93
C ASN A 86 10.20 3.50 2.01
N ARG A 87 9.65 3.50 3.22
CA ARG A 87 10.05 2.57 4.29
C ARG A 87 9.23 1.28 4.28
N LEU A 88 8.15 1.23 3.50
CA LEU A 88 7.31 0.05 3.39
C LEU A 88 8.08 -1.04 2.67
N ARG A 89 8.08 -2.24 3.26
CA ARG A 89 8.61 -3.44 2.62
C ARG A 89 7.55 -3.99 1.67
N GLU A 90 7.75 -3.76 0.39
CA GLU A 90 6.82 -4.12 -0.69
C GLU A 90 6.37 -5.57 -0.62
N GLU A 91 7.31 -6.49 -0.37
CA GLU A 91 7.06 -7.93 -0.28
C GLU A 91 6.08 -8.30 0.85
N ARG A 92 5.89 -7.39 1.82
CA ARG A 92 5.01 -7.58 2.98
C ARG A 92 3.59 -7.09 2.75
N ILE A 93 3.34 -6.24 1.74
CA ILE A 93 2.04 -5.59 1.52
C ILE A 93 0.93 -6.61 1.21
N PRO A 94 1.09 -7.57 0.26
CA PRO A 94 0.03 -8.54 -0.03
C PRO A 94 -0.33 -9.41 1.18
N LYS A 95 0.69 -9.78 1.96
CA LYS A 95 0.50 -10.56 3.19
C LYS A 95 -0.22 -9.75 4.26
N ALA A 96 0.15 -8.49 4.44
CA ALA A 96 -0.52 -7.58 5.37
C ALA A 96 -2.01 -7.41 5.05
N LEU A 97 -2.34 -7.18 3.78
CA LEU A 97 -3.74 -7.13 3.34
C LEU A 97 -4.49 -8.44 3.63
N SER A 98 -3.86 -9.59 3.37
CA SER A 98 -4.44 -10.90 3.69
C SER A 98 -4.68 -11.08 5.19
N LEU A 99 -3.75 -10.62 6.04
CA LEU A 99 -3.87 -10.72 7.49
C LEU A 99 -5.00 -9.82 8.02
N LEU A 100 -5.05 -8.56 7.58
CA LEU A 100 -6.12 -7.62 7.97
C LEU A 100 -7.50 -8.16 7.58
N ASN A 101 -7.63 -8.71 6.36
CA ASN A 101 -8.86 -9.35 5.92
C ASN A 101 -9.23 -10.58 6.77
N SER A 102 -8.24 -11.40 7.16
CA SER A 102 -8.48 -12.56 8.04
C SER A 102 -8.97 -12.17 9.45
N HIS A 103 -8.62 -10.97 9.90
CA HIS A 103 -9.12 -10.35 11.13
C HIS A 103 -10.48 -9.64 10.94
N GLY A 104 -11.11 -9.82 9.77
CA GLY A 104 -12.44 -9.28 9.47
C GLY A 104 -12.45 -7.80 9.10
N LEU A 105 -11.29 -7.19 8.81
CA LEU A 105 -11.22 -5.79 8.39
C LEU A 105 -11.57 -5.67 6.90
N PRO A 106 -12.50 -4.77 6.53
CA PRO A 106 -12.81 -4.47 5.14
C PRO A 106 -11.58 -3.96 4.38
N GLN A 107 -11.61 -4.11 3.05
CA GLN A 107 -10.53 -3.65 2.18
C GLN A 107 -10.26 -2.14 2.36
N GLN A 108 -11.31 -1.32 2.46
CA GLN A 108 -11.19 0.13 2.65
C GLN A 108 -10.41 0.46 3.94
N CYS A 109 -10.77 -0.15 5.07
CA CYS A 109 -10.06 0.03 6.34
C CYS A 109 -8.62 -0.47 6.27
N SER A 110 -8.40 -1.58 5.55
CA SER A 110 -7.05 -2.12 5.32
C SER A 110 -6.20 -1.14 4.52
N CYS A 111 -6.77 -0.51 3.49
CA CYS A 111 -6.12 0.53 2.72
C CYS A 111 -5.85 1.78 3.56
N GLU A 112 -6.79 2.21 4.41
CA GLU A 112 -6.61 3.36 5.31
C GLU A 112 -5.48 3.12 6.33
N LEU A 113 -5.39 1.92 6.91
CA LEU A 113 -4.31 1.54 7.82
C LEU A 113 -2.94 1.59 7.13
N LEU A 114 -2.84 1.00 5.94
CA LEU A 114 -1.58 0.96 5.19
C LEU A 114 -1.20 2.34 4.64
N ASN A 115 -2.17 3.18 4.27
CA ASN A 115 -1.94 4.54 3.82
C ASN A 115 -1.50 5.48 4.95
N ASN A 116 -1.91 5.19 6.18
CA ASN A 116 -1.52 5.94 7.38
C ASN A 116 -0.47 5.20 8.22
N THR A 117 0.34 4.34 7.60
CA THR A 117 1.27 3.43 8.28
C THR A 117 2.13 4.11 9.34
N ARG A 118 2.69 5.29 9.06
CA ARG A 118 3.48 6.07 10.02
C ARG A 118 2.70 6.42 11.29
N LEU A 119 1.46 6.88 11.16
CA LEU A 119 0.64 7.31 12.30
C LEU A 119 0.14 6.10 13.08
N CYS A 120 -0.39 5.12 12.36
CA CYS A 120 -0.90 3.87 12.93
C CYS A 120 0.18 3.09 13.68
N ALA A 121 1.43 3.08 13.19
CA ALA A 121 2.50 2.33 13.86
C ALA A 121 2.93 2.93 15.21
N ASN A 122 2.73 4.23 15.41
CA ASN A 122 3.15 4.93 16.62
C ASN A 122 2.00 5.14 17.62
N SER A 123 0.75 4.89 17.23
CA SER A 123 -0.39 5.23 18.05
C SER A 123 -1.65 4.45 17.69
N ASP A 124 -2.12 3.69 18.68
CA ASP A 124 -3.34 2.89 18.63
C ASP A 124 -4.59 3.74 18.34
N VAL A 125 -4.56 5.02 18.70
CA VAL A 125 -5.63 5.98 18.38
C VAL A 125 -5.83 6.09 16.87
N TYR A 126 -4.75 6.15 16.08
CA TYR A 126 -4.87 6.22 14.62
C TYR A 126 -5.25 4.88 14.00
N VAL A 127 -4.85 3.76 14.62
CA VAL A 127 -5.35 2.43 14.21
C VAL A 127 -6.85 2.35 14.43
N TYR A 128 -7.33 2.77 15.61
CA TYR A 128 -8.75 2.78 15.94
C TYR A 128 -9.55 3.68 14.99
N THR A 129 -9.07 4.89 14.72
CA THR A 129 -9.72 5.81 13.76
C THR A 129 -9.84 5.20 12.37
N ALA A 130 -8.82 4.48 11.88
CA ALA A 130 -8.85 3.84 10.55
C ALA A 130 -9.83 2.64 10.47
N ILE A 131 -10.25 2.09 11.61
CA ILE A 131 -11.17 0.94 11.67
C ILE A 131 -12.46 1.26 12.43
N GLU A 132 -12.73 2.54 12.74
CA GLU A 132 -13.86 2.96 13.57
C GLU A 132 -15.22 2.60 12.97
N SER A 133 -15.27 2.47 11.64
CA SER A 133 -16.45 2.09 10.87
C SER A 133 -16.77 0.60 10.95
N VAL A 134 -15.85 -0.23 11.47
CA VAL A 134 -16.03 -1.66 11.62
C VAL A 134 -16.79 -1.96 12.91
N PRO A 135 -17.96 -2.62 12.86
CA PRO A 135 -18.73 -2.94 14.06
C PRO A 135 -18.07 -4.04 14.87
N ASN A 136 -18.07 -3.91 16.20
CA ASN A 136 -17.57 -4.92 17.16
C ASN A 136 -16.08 -5.26 17.04
N VAL A 137 -15.24 -4.30 16.65
CA VAL A 137 -13.77 -4.46 16.75
C VAL A 137 -13.41 -4.73 18.22
N ASN A 138 -12.80 -5.88 18.47
CA ASN A 138 -12.28 -6.24 19.78
C ASN A 138 -10.82 -5.75 19.93
N GLU A 139 -10.30 -5.80 21.16
CA GLU A 139 -8.92 -5.37 21.46
C GLU A 139 -7.88 -6.21 20.69
N GLU A 140 -8.15 -7.49 20.47
CA GLU A 140 -7.28 -8.40 19.72
C GLU A 140 -7.15 -8.00 18.23
N THR A 141 -8.25 -7.62 17.58
CA THR A 141 -8.25 -7.11 16.20
C THR A 141 -7.48 -5.79 16.10
N LEU A 142 -7.63 -4.90 17.10
CA LEU A 142 -6.91 -3.63 17.15
C LEU A 142 -5.39 -3.86 17.29
N GLU A 143 -4.98 -4.74 18.20
CA GLU A 143 -3.59 -5.12 18.41
C GLU A 143 -3.00 -5.81 17.17
N ALA A 144 -3.74 -6.74 16.56
CA ALA A 144 -3.32 -7.40 15.33
C ALA A 144 -3.15 -6.40 14.18
N ALA A 145 -4.08 -5.46 13.99
CA ALA A 145 -3.96 -4.41 12.98
C ALA A 145 -2.73 -3.52 13.22
N HIS A 146 -2.44 -3.18 14.48
CA HIS A 146 -1.25 -2.41 14.85
C HIS A 146 0.04 -3.17 14.53
N ASN A 147 0.11 -4.45 14.86
CA ASN A 147 1.25 -5.31 14.58
C ASN A 147 1.46 -5.49 13.08
N VAL A 148 0.39 -5.65 12.30
CA VAL A 148 0.48 -5.71 10.83
C VAL A 148 1.08 -4.43 10.25
N VAL A 149 0.65 -3.26 10.73
CA VAL A 149 1.20 -1.98 10.28
C VAL A 149 2.69 -1.86 10.61
N LYS A 150 3.11 -2.25 11.82
CA LYS A 150 4.55 -2.27 12.20
C LYS A 150 5.37 -3.26 11.36
N TYR A 151 4.80 -4.41 11.05
CA TYR A 151 5.41 -5.41 10.19
C TYR A 151 5.67 -4.88 8.77
N VAL A 152 4.71 -4.17 8.17
CA VAL A 152 4.88 -3.57 6.83
C VAL A 152 5.95 -2.47 6.83
N LEU A 153 6.02 -1.66 7.88
CA LEU A 153 7.11 -0.68 8.05
C LEU A 153 8.48 -1.32 8.28
N GLY A 154 8.53 -2.62 8.49
CA GLY A 154 9.78 -3.32 8.70
C GLY A 154 10.39 -3.10 10.07
N SER A 155 9.58 -2.89 11.11
CA SER A 155 10.08 -2.92 12.49
C SER A 155 10.66 -4.31 12.80
N ASP A 156 11.88 -4.37 13.30
CA ASP A 156 12.53 -5.62 13.72
C ASP A 156 11.88 -6.24 14.96
N GLU A 157 10.96 -5.50 15.59
CA GLU A 157 10.24 -5.89 16.79
C GLU A 157 9.03 -6.81 16.51
N VAL A 158 8.62 -6.95 15.25
CA VAL A 158 7.41 -7.70 14.88
C VAL A 158 7.71 -8.69 13.77
N ASN A 159 7.66 -9.99 14.12
CA ASN A 159 7.77 -11.10 13.19
C ASN A 159 6.40 -11.54 12.67
N GLU A 160 6.41 -12.40 11.65
CA GLU A 160 5.18 -12.94 11.07
C GLU A 160 4.31 -13.67 12.09
N GLU A 161 4.97 -14.37 13.01
CA GLU A 161 4.36 -15.16 14.07
C GLU A 161 3.61 -14.29 15.09
N ASP A 162 4.02 -13.04 15.28
CA ASP A 162 3.43 -12.10 16.26
C ASP A 162 2.11 -11.47 15.77
N MET A 163 1.79 -11.60 14.47
CA MET A 163 0.57 -11.04 13.86
C MET A 163 -0.57 -12.04 13.71
N VAL A 164 -0.25 -13.33 13.89
CA VAL A 164 -1.23 -14.40 13.96
C VAL A 164 -1.59 -14.52 15.43
N GLY A 165 -2.59 -13.76 15.88
CA GLY A 165 -3.26 -14.03 17.16
C GLY A 165 -3.65 -15.52 17.23
N PRO A 166 -3.89 -16.11 18.42
CA PRO A 166 -4.02 -17.55 18.64
C PRO A 166 -5.24 -18.15 17.89
N LEU A 167 -5.12 -18.25 16.57
CA LEU A 167 -6.05 -18.88 15.66
C LEU A 167 -5.68 -20.35 15.63
N GLY A 168 -6.13 -21.08 16.65
CA GLY A 168 -6.52 -22.47 16.49
C GLY A 168 -5.46 -23.45 15.96
N LEU A 169 -4.19 -23.29 16.35
CA LEU A 169 -3.29 -24.44 16.49
C LEU A 169 -3.22 -24.83 17.97
N SER A 170 -4.37 -25.22 18.53
CA SER A 170 -4.27 -26.35 19.45
C SER A 170 -3.87 -27.53 18.58
N GLU A 171 -2.57 -27.85 18.54
CA GLU A 171 -2.20 -29.26 18.39
C GLU A 171 -3.14 -30.05 19.30
N ASP A 172 -3.74 -31.10 18.77
CA ASP A 172 -4.48 -32.10 19.52
C ASP A 172 -3.68 -32.49 20.78
N LYS A 173 -3.94 -31.78 21.88
CA LYS A 173 -3.67 -32.25 23.21
C LYS A 173 -5.01 -32.74 23.69
N ASP A 174 -5.14 -34.06 23.66
CA ASP A 174 -6.16 -34.86 24.32
C ASP A 174 -6.75 -34.12 25.53
N VAL A 175 -7.86 -33.43 25.31
CA VAL A 175 -8.73 -33.00 26.39
C VAL A 175 -9.56 -34.24 26.69
N GLU A 176 -9.18 -34.95 27.75
CA GLU A 176 -9.99 -36.01 28.35
C GLU A 176 -11.45 -35.55 28.44
N GLU A 177 -12.37 -36.39 27.96
CA GLU A 177 -13.81 -36.17 28.01
C GLU A 177 -14.28 -36.03 29.48
N GLU A 178 -14.41 -34.80 29.98
CA GLU A 178 -15.24 -34.53 31.16
C GLU A 178 -16.70 -34.31 30.70
N GLU A 179 -17.50 -35.39 30.79
CA GLU A 179 -18.96 -35.33 30.71
C GLU A 179 -19.53 -34.37 31.77
N HIS A 180 -19.97 -33.18 31.35
CA HIS A 180 -20.86 -32.36 32.17
C HIS A 180 -22.33 -32.62 31.80
N PRO A 181 -23.14 -33.26 32.68
CA PRO A 181 -24.54 -33.55 32.39
C PRO A 181 -25.40 -32.28 32.52
N VAL A 182 -25.80 -31.69 31.38
CA VAL A 182 -26.81 -30.62 31.37
C VAL A 182 -28.20 -31.22 31.57
N LYS A 183 -28.68 -31.18 32.82
CA LYS A 183 -30.09 -31.44 33.16
C LYS A 183 -30.98 -30.38 32.51
N ARG A 184 -31.85 -30.81 31.58
CA ARG A 184 -32.90 -29.98 30.97
C ARG A 184 -33.95 -29.55 32.01
N PRO A 185 -34.28 -28.26 32.17
CA PRO A 185 -35.48 -27.86 32.89
C PRO A 185 -36.73 -28.14 32.04
N ARG A 186 -37.59 -29.03 32.54
CA ARG A 186 -38.98 -29.20 32.11
C ARG A 186 -39.70 -27.86 32.32
N ARG A 187 -40.23 -27.24 31.26
CA ARG A 187 -41.21 -26.15 31.41
C ARG A 187 -42.53 -26.53 30.78
N THR A 188 -43.52 -26.43 31.64
CA THR A 188 -44.90 -26.86 31.57
C THR A 188 -45.71 -26.03 30.57
N SER A 189 -46.54 -26.75 29.81
CA SER A 189 -47.80 -26.28 29.22
C SER A 189 -48.49 -25.22 30.07
N ASN A 190 -48.95 -24.14 29.45
CA ASN A 190 -50.26 -23.57 29.78
C ASN A 190 -50.91 -22.91 28.56
N ARG A 191 -52.22 -23.14 28.49
CA ARG A 191 -53.17 -22.92 27.40
C ARG A 191 -54.05 -21.70 27.76
N GLY A 192 -54.55 -20.98 26.76
CA GLY A 192 -55.60 -19.95 26.86
C GLY A 192 -55.04 -18.52 26.93
N GLY A 193 -55.58 -17.49 26.27
CA GLY A 193 -56.90 -17.28 25.70
C GLY A 193 -57.28 -15.82 26.01
N GLY A 194 -57.45 -15.01 24.97
CA GLY A 194 -57.72 -13.57 25.03
C GLY A 194 -57.42 -12.92 23.70
#